data_AF-A0A933TZ43-F1
#
_entry.id   AF-A0A933TZ43-F1
#
_cell.length_a   1.000
_cell.length_b   1.000
_cell.length_c   1.000
_cell.angle_alpha   90.00
_cell.angle_beta   90.00
_cell.angle_gamma   90.00
#
_symmetry.space_group_name_H-M   'P 1'
#
loop_
_entity.id
_entity.type
_entity.pdbx_description
1 polymer ?
#
loop_
_entity_poly.entity_id
_entity_poly.type
_entity_poly.pdbx_seq_one_letter_code
_entity_poly.pdbx_strand_id
1 'polypeptide(L)'
;MNEPVQCPKCGSAAVKGDDFCGQCGHKLALLARYRLKQSGERFSTRYAKDVYGGNIKSGRGAILAVTIILAITGIFLITASDRREEDGTAAAIAVFIIAGVFFALWFWAKIQPFPASLTAFILFISLIGINIAFDPTTLAQGFLVKIVILSLLLRAITSSYKYKRLIEEDAAQRIPVKTAPSQEQDPVVSEPADKPPEEPQNE
;
A
#
# COMPACT_ATOMS: atom_id res chain seq x y z
N MET A 1 -34.55 -2.03 25.22
CA MET A 1 -35.63 -2.44 24.30
C MET A 1 -34.98 -2.81 22.98
N ASN A 2 -35.00 -4.09 22.59
CA ASN A 2 -34.34 -4.54 21.37
C ASN A 2 -35.27 -4.27 20.18
N GLU A 3 -34.78 -3.53 19.19
CA GLU A 3 -35.50 -3.27 17.94
C GLU A 3 -35.57 -4.57 17.10
N PRO A 4 -36.75 -5.02 16.65
CA PRO A 4 -36.90 -6.26 15.91
C PRO A 4 -36.30 -6.13 14.49
N VAL A 5 -35.62 -7.19 14.03
CA VAL A 5 -35.07 -7.28 12.67
C VAL A 5 -35.83 -8.33 11.87
N GLN A 6 -36.09 -8.06 10.59
CA GLN A 6 -36.82 -8.96 9.70
C GLN A 6 -35.90 -10.07 9.17
N CYS A 7 -36.32 -11.33 9.28
CA CYS A 7 -35.59 -12.47 8.71
C CYS A 7 -35.63 -12.43 7.17
N PRO A 8 -34.49 -12.48 6.46
CA PRO A 8 -34.48 -12.39 4.99
C PRO A 8 -35.00 -13.64 4.29
N LYS A 9 -35.08 -14.79 4.97
CA LYS A 9 -35.54 -16.05 4.39
C LYS A 9 -37.07 -16.19 4.47
N CYS A 10 -37.67 -15.75 5.58
CA CYS A 10 -39.10 -16.00 5.85
C CYS A 10 -39.92 -14.76 6.23
N GLY A 11 -39.30 -13.59 6.43
CA GLY A 11 -39.99 -12.35 6.78
C GLY A 11 -40.51 -12.26 8.22
N SER A 12 -40.25 -13.25 9.08
CA SER A 12 -40.64 -13.14 10.50
C SER A 12 -39.78 -12.13 11.25
N ALA A 13 -40.37 -11.51 12.28
CA ALA A 13 -39.65 -10.65 13.20
C ALA A 13 -38.75 -11.50 14.11
N ALA A 14 -37.47 -11.15 14.16
CA ALA A 14 -36.48 -11.79 15.00
C ALA A 14 -35.84 -10.77 15.96
N VAL A 15 -35.36 -11.25 17.12
CA VAL A 15 -34.70 -10.40 18.10
C VAL A 15 -33.30 -10.08 17.59
N LYS A 16 -32.94 -8.79 17.62
CA LYS A 16 -31.60 -8.32 17.23
C LYS A 16 -30.56 -8.88 18.20
N GLY A 17 -29.68 -9.74 17.70
CA GLY A 17 -28.63 -10.40 18.47
C GLY A 17 -28.69 -11.93 18.43
N ASP A 18 -29.81 -12.52 18.05
CA ASP A 18 -29.96 -13.98 17.98
C ASP A 18 -29.14 -14.59 16.84
N ASP A 19 -28.58 -15.78 17.09
CA ASP A 19 -27.82 -16.52 16.10
C ASP A 19 -28.71 -17.11 15.00
N PHE A 20 -29.99 -17.37 15.31
CA PHE A 20 -30.95 -18.03 14.42
C PHE A 20 -32.34 -17.41 14.50
N CYS A 21 -33.10 -17.54 13.42
CA CYS A 21 -34.51 -17.17 13.37
C CYS A 21 -35.37 -18.25 14.05
N GLY A 22 -36.09 -17.91 15.11
CA GLY A 22 -36.96 -18.85 15.83
C GLY A 22 -38.05 -19.50 14.97
N GLN A 23 -38.50 -18.83 13.90
CA GLN A 23 -39.56 -19.34 13.02
C GLN A 23 -39.09 -20.37 11.98
N CYS A 24 -37.89 -20.21 11.42
CA CYS A 24 -37.45 -20.96 10.24
C CYS A 24 -36.03 -21.54 10.34
N GLY A 25 -35.36 -21.34 11.47
CA GLY A 25 -34.01 -21.84 11.74
C GLY A 25 -32.88 -21.17 10.94
N HIS A 26 -33.16 -20.10 10.20
CA HIS A 26 -32.13 -19.42 9.40
C HIS A 26 -31.14 -18.65 10.27
N LYS A 27 -29.81 -18.82 10.06
CA LYS A 27 -28.76 -18.10 10.81
C LYS A 27 -28.80 -16.59 10.56
N LEU A 28 -29.03 -15.80 11.60
CA LEU A 28 -29.12 -14.32 11.55
C LEU A 28 -27.80 -13.64 11.91
N ALA A 29 -27.03 -14.18 12.86
CA ALA A 29 -25.78 -13.57 13.33
C ALA A 29 -24.69 -13.48 12.25
N LEU A 30 -24.72 -14.37 11.25
CA LEU A 30 -23.80 -14.30 10.12
C LEU A 30 -24.04 -13.05 9.29
N LEU A 31 -25.29 -12.67 9.02
CA LEU A 31 -25.58 -11.56 8.11
C LEU A 31 -25.26 -10.19 8.71
N ALA A 32 -25.56 -9.97 9.99
CA ALA A 32 -25.25 -8.72 10.66
C ALA A 32 -23.72 -8.51 10.78
N ARG A 33 -22.97 -9.56 11.15
CA ARG A 33 -21.51 -9.50 11.28
C ARG A 33 -20.81 -9.47 9.92
N TYR A 34 -21.27 -10.22 8.92
CA TYR A 34 -20.70 -10.17 7.57
C TYR A 34 -20.95 -8.83 6.89
N ARG A 35 -22.14 -8.23 6.97
CA ARG A 35 -22.43 -6.95 6.29
C ARG A 35 -21.56 -5.81 6.83
N LEU A 36 -21.36 -5.75 8.15
CA LEU A 36 -20.51 -4.73 8.75
C LEU A 36 -19.05 -4.93 8.34
N LYS A 37 -18.53 -6.16 8.42
CA LYS A 37 -17.14 -6.47 8.03
C LYS A 37 -16.90 -6.27 6.52
N GLN A 38 -17.83 -6.74 5.69
CA GLN A 38 -17.73 -6.66 4.23
C GLN A 38 -17.96 -5.24 3.70
N SER A 39 -18.78 -4.41 4.36
CA SER A 39 -18.93 -3.00 3.98
C SER A 39 -17.67 -2.20 4.33
N GLY A 40 -17.02 -2.51 5.47
CA GLY A 40 -15.75 -1.89 5.85
C GLY A 40 -14.60 -2.23 4.90
N GLU A 41 -14.44 -3.51 4.53
CA GLU A 41 -13.34 -3.94 3.65
C GLU A 41 -13.47 -3.45 2.20
N ARG A 42 -14.70 -3.38 1.66
CA ARG A 42 -14.91 -2.84 0.30
C ARG A 42 -14.76 -1.33 0.24
N PHE A 43 -15.07 -0.61 1.31
CA PHE A 43 -14.94 0.84 1.38
C PHE A 43 -13.49 1.26 1.60
N SER A 44 -12.75 0.57 2.48
CA SER A 44 -11.34 0.88 2.73
C SER A 44 -10.46 0.69 1.49
N THR A 45 -10.69 -0.37 0.72
CA THR A 45 -9.90 -0.67 -0.48
C THR A 45 -10.14 0.33 -1.62
N ARG A 46 -11.38 0.82 -1.79
CA ARG A 46 -11.69 1.87 -2.78
C ARG A 46 -11.21 3.25 -2.32
N TYR A 47 -11.45 3.60 -1.05
CA TYR A 47 -11.01 4.88 -0.49
C TYR A 47 -9.48 5.00 -0.48
N ALA A 48 -8.75 3.94 -0.13
CA ALA A 48 -7.30 3.92 -0.26
C ALA A 48 -6.85 4.08 -1.72
N LYS A 49 -7.54 3.44 -2.67
CA LYS A 49 -7.20 3.58 -4.09
C LYS A 49 -7.45 4.99 -4.63
N ASP A 50 -8.48 5.69 -4.17
CA ASP A 50 -8.81 7.03 -4.67
C ASP A 50 -7.99 8.13 -3.98
N VAL A 51 -7.78 8.03 -2.67
CA VAL A 51 -6.97 8.99 -1.90
C VAL A 51 -5.48 8.85 -2.21
N TYR A 52 -4.98 7.62 -2.42
CA TYR A 52 -3.56 7.40 -2.74
C TYR A 52 -3.29 7.26 -4.25
N GLY A 53 -4.24 6.78 -5.05
CA GLY A 53 -4.05 6.56 -6.49
C GLY A 53 -3.90 7.84 -7.30
N GLY A 54 -4.48 8.96 -6.85
CA GLY A 54 -4.26 10.28 -7.44
C GLY A 54 -2.81 10.76 -7.31
N ASN A 55 -2.14 10.40 -6.20
CA ASN A 55 -0.79 10.89 -5.88
C ASN A 55 0.33 9.85 -6.11
N ILE A 56 0.04 8.57 -6.29
CA ILE A 56 1.07 7.53 -6.59
C ILE A 56 1.77 7.78 -7.93
N LYS A 57 1.13 8.49 -8.88
CA LYS A 57 1.79 8.95 -10.11
C LYS A 57 2.92 9.95 -9.85
N SER A 58 2.97 10.58 -8.66
CA SER A 58 3.95 11.64 -8.36
C SER A 58 5.39 11.14 -8.22
N GLY A 59 5.61 9.94 -7.68
CA GLY A 59 6.97 9.41 -7.49
C GLY A 59 7.70 9.16 -8.82
N ARG A 60 7.00 8.56 -9.80
CA ARG A 60 7.55 8.36 -11.15
C ARG A 60 7.71 9.67 -11.90
N GLY A 61 6.77 10.61 -11.70
CA GLY A 61 6.85 11.94 -12.29
C GLY A 61 8.10 12.70 -11.85
N ALA A 62 8.46 12.59 -10.56
CA ALA A 62 9.66 13.24 -10.02
C ALA A 62 10.95 12.73 -10.65
N ILE A 63 11.16 11.40 -10.72
CA ILE A 63 12.38 10.84 -11.32
C ILE A 63 12.48 11.21 -12.81
N LEU A 64 11.36 11.15 -13.55
CA LEU A 64 11.33 11.56 -14.96
C LEU A 64 11.69 13.04 -15.13
N ALA A 65 11.14 13.92 -14.26
CA ALA A 65 11.46 15.33 -14.29
C ALA A 65 12.96 15.59 -14.08
N VAL A 66 13.60 14.86 -13.16
CA VAL A 66 15.05 14.94 -12.94
C VAL A 66 15.82 14.50 -14.19
N THR A 67 15.43 13.38 -14.81
CA THR A 67 16.06 12.91 -16.07
C THR A 67 15.94 13.95 -17.18
N ILE A 68 14.76 14.56 -17.36
CA ILE A 68 14.54 15.58 -18.39
C ILE A 68 15.40 16.82 -18.10
N ILE A 69 15.45 17.28 -16.85
CA ILE A 69 16.28 18.43 -16.47
C ILE A 69 17.76 18.14 -16.71
N LEU A 70 18.25 16.96 -16.33
CA LEU A 70 19.64 16.54 -16.58
C LEU A 70 19.94 16.45 -18.08
N ALA A 71 19.03 15.90 -18.87
CA ALA A 71 19.18 15.82 -20.32
C ALA A 71 19.24 17.22 -20.96
N ILE A 72 18.34 18.13 -20.58
CA ILE A 72 18.37 19.53 -21.04
C ILE A 72 19.68 20.20 -20.63
N THR A 73 20.16 19.94 -19.41
CA THR A 73 21.44 20.48 -18.91
C THR A 73 22.62 19.95 -19.73
N GLY A 74 22.63 18.66 -20.07
CA GLY A 74 23.66 18.06 -20.93
C GLY A 74 23.65 18.64 -22.35
N ILE A 75 22.47 18.82 -22.95
CA ILE A 75 22.32 19.48 -24.26
C ILE A 75 22.80 20.93 -24.20
N PHE A 76 22.46 21.65 -23.13
CA PHE A 76 22.89 23.02 -22.92
C PHE A 76 24.41 23.11 -22.77
N LEU A 77 25.05 22.17 -22.05
CA LEU A 77 26.51 22.12 -21.93
C LEU A 77 27.19 21.98 -23.29
N ILE A 78 26.70 21.10 -24.16
CA ILE A 78 27.26 20.90 -25.52
C ILE A 78 27.14 22.17 -26.36
N THR A 79 25.98 22.83 -26.32
CA THR A 79 25.72 24.02 -27.15
C THR A 79 26.38 25.28 -26.59
N ALA A 80 26.58 25.37 -25.27
CA ALA A 80 27.27 26.48 -24.62
C ALA A 80 28.81 26.33 -24.65
N SER A 81 29.35 25.12 -24.81
CA SER A 81 30.80 24.85 -24.83
C SER A 81 31.52 25.30 -26.09
N ASP A 82 30.82 25.81 -27.10
CA ASP A 82 31.37 26.32 -28.37
C ASP A 82 32.43 27.45 -28.22
N ARG A 83 32.77 27.89 -27.01
CA ARG A 83 33.74 28.95 -26.73
C ARG A 83 34.90 28.59 -25.79
N ARG A 84 34.95 27.39 -25.19
CA ARG A 84 36.01 26.99 -24.24
C ARG A 84 36.25 25.48 -24.26
N GLU A 85 37.35 25.06 -24.90
CA GLU A 85 38.16 23.83 -24.71
C GLU A 85 37.51 22.45 -24.45
N GLU A 86 38.31 21.39 -24.62
CA GLU A 86 37.93 19.95 -24.66
C GLU A 86 37.11 19.43 -23.45
N ASP A 87 37.11 20.16 -22.32
CA ASP A 87 36.46 19.76 -21.06
C ASP A 87 34.92 19.74 -21.14
N GLY A 88 34.32 20.58 -21.99
CA GLY A 88 32.85 20.69 -22.10
C GLY A 88 32.19 19.39 -22.57
N THR A 89 32.84 18.69 -23.50
CA THR A 89 32.31 17.43 -24.07
C THR A 89 32.35 16.30 -23.06
N ALA A 90 33.44 16.18 -22.30
CA ALA A 90 33.58 15.16 -21.26
C ALA A 90 32.55 15.34 -20.14
N ALA A 91 32.32 16.58 -19.70
CA ALA A 91 31.31 16.91 -18.71
C ALA A 91 29.89 16.57 -19.22
N ALA A 92 29.57 16.89 -20.47
CA ALA A 92 28.28 16.56 -21.06
C ALA A 92 28.05 15.04 -21.11
N ILE A 93 29.05 14.25 -21.54
CA ILE A 93 28.97 12.78 -21.56
C ILE A 93 28.69 12.24 -20.15
N ALA A 94 29.40 12.73 -19.13
CA ALA A 94 29.15 12.33 -17.74
C ALA A 94 27.70 12.63 -17.31
N VAL A 95 27.18 13.82 -17.64
CA VAL A 95 25.78 14.19 -17.36
C VAL A 95 24.79 13.26 -18.07
N PHE A 96 25.05 12.87 -19.31
CA PHE A 96 24.20 11.92 -20.04
C PHE A 96 24.23 10.51 -19.44
N ILE A 97 25.39 10.03 -18.99
CA ILE A 97 25.49 8.74 -18.28
C ILE A 97 24.63 8.77 -17.02
N ILE A 98 24.75 9.83 -16.22
CA ILE A 98 23.95 10.01 -15.01
C ILE A 98 22.46 10.09 -15.37
N ALA A 99 22.07 10.85 -16.39
CA ALA A 99 20.70 10.91 -16.87
C ALA A 99 20.17 9.53 -17.27
N GLY A 100 21.00 8.70 -17.91
CA GLY A 100 20.70 7.30 -18.24
C GLY A 100 20.46 6.43 -17.00
N VAL A 101 21.26 6.61 -15.94
CA VAL A 101 21.04 5.93 -14.65
C VAL A 101 19.70 6.34 -14.03
N PHE A 102 19.38 7.64 -14.01
CA PHE A 102 18.08 8.12 -13.53
C PHE A 102 16.92 7.62 -14.40
N PHE A 103 17.12 7.49 -15.70
CA PHE A 103 16.13 6.91 -16.61
C PHE A 103 15.89 5.42 -16.34
N ALA A 104 16.94 4.65 -16.08
CA ALA A 104 16.83 3.25 -15.66
C ALA A 104 16.08 3.13 -14.32
N LEU A 105 16.38 4.03 -13.37
CA LEU A 105 15.64 4.13 -12.10
C LEU A 105 14.16 4.47 -12.30
N TRP A 106 13.84 5.35 -13.25
CA TRP A 106 12.46 5.65 -13.61
C TRP A 106 11.72 4.42 -14.14
N PHE A 107 12.39 3.61 -14.97
CA PHE A 107 11.82 2.34 -15.44
C PHE A 107 11.65 1.33 -14.29
N TRP A 108 12.64 1.23 -13.40
CA TRP A 108 12.59 0.32 -12.24
C TRP A 108 11.54 0.73 -11.20
N ALA A 109 11.27 2.04 -11.08
CA ALA A 109 10.16 2.58 -10.30
C ALA A 109 8.79 2.11 -10.82
N LYS A 110 8.73 1.42 -11.98
CA LYS A 110 7.51 0.75 -12.40
C LYS A 110 7.13 -0.42 -11.50
N ILE A 111 8.14 -1.15 -11.01
CA ILE A 111 7.95 -2.37 -10.23
C ILE A 111 8.02 -2.04 -8.74
N GLN A 112 9.01 -1.25 -8.32
CA GLN A 112 9.21 -0.88 -6.92
C GLN A 112 9.51 0.61 -6.74
N PRO A 113 8.49 1.46 -6.52
CA PRO A 113 8.66 2.92 -6.48
C PRO A 113 9.46 3.42 -5.27
N PHE A 114 9.33 2.74 -4.12
CA PHE A 114 10.00 3.13 -2.88
C PHE A 114 11.53 3.00 -2.94
N PRO A 115 12.11 1.80 -3.19
CA PRO A 115 13.56 1.67 -3.26
C PRO A 115 14.14 2.53 -4.39
N ALA A 116 13.47 2.64 -5.54
CA ALA A 116 13.93 3.47 -6.64
C ALA A 116 14.00 4.97 -6.29
N SER A 117 13.01 5.49 -5.55
CA SER A 117 13.02 6.90 -5.13
C SER A 117 14.11 7.17 -4.10
N LEU A 118 14.35 6.23 -3.18
CA LEU A 118 15.40 6.33 -2.17
C LEU A 118 16.80 6.29 -2.81
N THR A 119 17.05 5.36 -3.73
CA THR A 119 18.33 5.28 -4.44
C THR A 119 18.59 6.52 -5.30
N ALA A 120 17.59 6.99 -6.03
CA ALA A 120 17.68 8.23 -6.81
C ALA A 120 18.05 9.44 -5.93
N PHE A 121 17.45 9.54 -4.74
CA PHE A 121 17.76 10.61 -3.78
C PHE A 121 19.19 10.52 -3.24
N ILE A 122 19.64 9.32 -2.84
CA ILE A 122 21.01 9.11 -2.35
C ILE A 122 22.01 9.45 -3.46
N LEU A 123 21.80 8.98 -4.68
CA LEU A 123 22.66 9.28 -5.82
C LEU A 123 22.72 10.78 -6.11
N PHE A 124 21.58 11.48 -6.04
CA PHE A 124 21.52 12.93 -6.25
C PHE A 124 22.31 13.69 -5.18
N ILE A 125 22.18 13.32 -3.91
CA ILE A 125 22.95 13.93 -2.81
C ILE A 125 24.45 13.67 -2.98
N SER A 126 24.83 12.42 -3.30
CA SER A 126 26.23 12.07 -3.55
C SER A 126 26.82 12.91 -4.68
N LEU A 127 26.05 13.09 -5.76
CA LEU A 127 26.47 13.91 -6.90
C LEU A 127 26.62 15.39 -6.53
N ILE A 128 25.74 15.93 -5.69
CA ILE A 128 25.90 17.28 -5.14
C ILE A 128 27.21 17.36 -4.34
N GLY A 129 27.46 16.39 -3.44
CA GLY A 129 28.67 16.35 -2.62
C GLY A 129 29.95 16.29 -3.45
N ILE A 130 29.96 15.49 -4.51
CA ILE A 130 31.09 15.39 -5.45
C ILE A 130 31.35 16.74 -6.14
N ASN A 131 30.30 17.39 -6.67
CA ASN A 131 30.47 18.69 -7.33
C ASN A 131 30.97 19.78 -6.38
N ILE A 132 30.55 19.76 -5.11
CA ILE A 132 31.04 20.68 -4.08
C ILE A 132 32.54 20.52 -3.87
N ALA A 133 33.02 19.28 -3.86
CA ALA A 133 34.43 18.99 -3.62
C ALA A 133 35.31 19.43 -4.81
N PHE A 134 34.82 19.34 -6.04
CA PHE A 134 35.57 19.72 -7.23
C PHE A 134 35.51 21.21 -7.55
N ASP A 135 34.34 21.84 -7.45
CA ASP A 135 34.20 23.27 -7.73
C ASP A 135 33.02 23.89 -6.93
N PRO A 136 33.31 24.60 -5.83
CA PRO A 136 32.27 25.22 -5.00
C PRO A 136 31.54 26.37 -5.72
N THR A 137 32.10 26.94 -6.80
CA THR A 137 31.45 28.03 -7.53
C THR A 137 30.24 27.54 -8.34
N THR A 138 30.28 26.28 -8.80
CA THR A 138 29.13 25.59 -9.43
C THR A 138 27.97 25.35 -8.47
N LEU A 139 28.16 25.58 -7.17
CA LEU A 139 27.10 25.49 -6.19
C LEU A 139 26.11 26.66 -6.34
N ALA A 140 26.62 27.87 -6.54
CA ALA A 140 25.81 29.07 -6.65
C ALA A 140 25.00 29.07 -7.96
N GLN A 141 25.61 28.61 -9.05
CA GLN A 141 24.96 28.53 -10.35
C GLN A 141 24.05 27.29 -10.40
N GLY A 142 22.73 27.51 -10.42
CA GLY A 142 21.73 26.43 -10.47
C GLY A 142 21.30 25.87 -9.11
N PHE A 143 21.67 26.54 -7.99
CA PHE A 143 21.19 26.18 -6.66
C PHE A 143 19.67 26.06 -6.57
N LEU A 144 18.95 26.98 -7.24
CA LEU A 144 17.48 27.00 -7.27
C LEU A 144 16.91 25.71 -7.87
N VAL A 145 17.50 25.23 -8.97
CA VAL A 145 17.07 23.98 -9.64
C VAL A 145 17.35 22.78 -8.74
N LYS A 146 18.52 22.74 -8.08
CA LYS A 146 18.89 21.67 -7.14
C LYS A 146 17.91 21.59 -5.96
N ILE A 147 17.52 22.73 -5.38
CA ILE A 147 16.50 22.79 -4.32
C ILE A 147 15.15 22.26 -4.82
N VAL A 148 14.71 22.69 -6.01
CA VAL A 148 13.42 22.25 -6.57
C VAL A 148 13.43 20.72 -6.75
N ILE A 149 14.50 20.16 -7.33
CA ILE A 149 14.66 18.71 -7.49
C ILE A 149 14.65 18.00 -6.13
N LEU A 150 15.40 18.52 -5.16
CA LEU A 150 15.46 17.94 -3.81
C LEU A 150 14.08 17.92 -3.15
N SER A 151 13.33 19.02 -3.27
CA SER A 151 11.98 19.14 -2.71
C SER A 151 11.00 18.15 -3.35
N LEU A 152 11.11 17.94 -4.67
CA LEU A 152 10.30 16.95 -5.40
C LEU A 152 10.62 15.52 -4.96
N LEU A 153 11.91 15.18 -4.80
CA LEU A 153 12.34 13.86 -4.32
C LEU A 153 11.90 13.60 -2.87
N LEU A 154 12.06 14.58 -1.98
CA LEU A 154 11.61 14.48 -0.58
C LEU A 154 10.09 14.26 -0.50
N ARG A 155 9.32 14.98 -1.32
CA ARG A 155 7.87 14.80 -1.41
C ARG A 155 7.50 13.40 -1.90
N ALA A 156 8.23 12.86 -2.88
CA ALA A 156 8.03 11.49 -3.36
C ALA A 156 8.31 10.44 -2.27
N ILE A 157 9.41 10.58 -1.51
CA ILE A 157 9.80 9.66 -0.44
C ILE A 157 8.78 9.67 0.70
N THR A 158 8.39 10.86 1.16
CA THR A 158 7.43 11.02 2.26
C THR A 158 6.06 10.43 1.91
N SER A 159 5.60 10.59 0.66
CA SER A 159 4.36 9.96 0.20
C SER A 159 4.44 8.43 0.20
N SER A 160 5.60 7.87 -0.17
CA SER A 160 5.83 6.43 -0.25
C SER A 160 5.95 5.79 1.13
N TYR A 161 6.58 6.48 2.09
CA TYR A 161 6.71 6.00 3.48
C TYR A 161 5.34 5.93 4.19
N LYS A 162 4.49 6.94 4.00
CA LYS A 162 3.13 6.95 4.55
C LYS A 162 2.31 5.75 4.07
N TYR A 163 2.44 5.37 2.79
CA TYR A 163 1.73 4.21 2.24
C TYR A 163 2.16 2.89 2.87
N LYS A 164 3.47 2.68 3.06
CA LYS A 164 4.00 1.48 3.74
C LYS A 164 3.48 1.37 5.17
N ARG A 165 3.54 2.46 5.94
CA ARG A 165 3.09 2.48 7.33
C ARG A 165 1.61 2.14 7.47
N LEU A 166 0.76 2.63 6.57
CA LEU A 166 -0.67 2.33 6.60
C LEU A 166 -0.97 0.86 6.31
N ILE A 167 -0.24 0.25 5.37
CA ILE A 167 -0.36 -1.18 5.09
C ILE A 167 0.08 -2.00 6.31
N GLU A 168 1.16 -1.60 6.97
CA GLU A 168 1.65 -2.26 8.17
C GLU A 168 0.67 -2.09 9.35
N GLU A 169 0.08 -0.91 9.52
CA GLU A 169 -0.96 -0.65 10.52
C GLU A 169 -2.23 -1.48 10.26
N ASP A 170 -2.69 -1.58 9.01
CA ASP A 170 -3.82 -2.45 8.63
C ASP A 170 -3.49 -3.94 8.83
N ALA A 171 -2.26 -4.36 8.52
CA ALA A 171 -1.80 -5.73 8.73
C ALA A 171 -1.70 -6.05 10.23
N ALA A 172 -1.25 -5.11 11.05
CA ALA A 172 -1.19 -5.24 12.50
C ALA A 172 -2.59 -5.24 13.14
N GLN A 173 -3.54 -4.46 12.62
CA GLN A 173 -4.94 -4.46 13.09
C GLN A 173 -5.71 -5.70 12.66
N ARG A 174 -5.30 -6.35 11.55
CA ARG A 174 -5.66 -7.74 11.26
C ARG A 174 -4.89 -8.70 12.18
N ILE A 175 -4.92 -8.44 13.50
CA ILE A 175 -4.71 -9.49 14.48
C ILE A 175 -5.69 -10.59 14.07
N PRO A 176 -5.23 -11.84 13.87
CA PRO A 176 -6.15 -12.94 13.63
C PRO A 176 -7.16 -12.84 14.75
N VAL A 177 -8.44 -12.68 14.40
CA VAL A 177 -9.50 -13.11 15.30
C VAL A 177 -9.14 -14.56 15.52
N LYS A 178 -8.37 -14.83 16.59
CA LYS A 178 -8.14 -16.15 17.13
C LYS A 178 -9.56 -16.64 17.17
N THR A 179 -9.89 -17.58 16.28
CA THR A 179 -11.15 -18.30 16.33
C THR A 179 -11.17 -18.74 17.77
N ALA A 180 -11.94 -18.02 18.59
CA ALA A 180 -12.14 -18.40 19.97
C ALA A 180 -12.51 -19.86 19.84
N PRO A 181 -11.77 -20.78 20.49
CA PRO A 181 -11.91 -22.20 20.26
C PRO A 181 -13.40 -22.43 20.22
N SER A 182 -13.90 -22.76 19.02
CA SER A 182 -15.31 -23.06 18.84
C SER A 182 -15.50 -24.12 19.89
N GLN A 183 -16.21 -23.79 20.96
CA GLN A 183 -16.52 -24.79 21.95
C GLN A 183 -17.21 -25.86 21.13
N GLU A 184 -16.49 -26.95 20.94
CA GLU A 184 -16.97 -28.20 20.40
C GLU A 184 -18.06 -28.59 21.39
N GLN A 185 -19.25 -28.02 21.19
CA GLN A 185 -20.47 -28.54 21.78
C GLN A 185 -20.65 -29.83 21.01
N ASP A 186 -19.99 -30.86 21.52
CA ASP A 186 -20.31 -32.23 21.21
C ASP A 186 -21.84 -32.34 21.29
N PRO A 187 -22.51 -32.76 20.21
CA PRO A 187 -23.93 -33.02 20.29
C PRO A 187 -24.12 -34.04 21.40
N VAL A 188 -24.76 -33.62 22.48
CA VAL A 188 -25.26 -34.50 23.52
C VAL A 188 -26.23 -35.45 22.80
N VAL A 189 -25.70 -36.60 22.38
CA VAL A 189 -26.49 -37.74 21.94
C VAL A 189 -27.19 -38.21 23.19
N SER A 190 -28.43 -37.77 23.36
CA SER A 190 -29.36 -38.33 24.33
C SER A 190 -29.57 -39.80 23.97
N GLU A 191 -28.89 -40.67 24.69
CA GLU A 191 -29.06 -42.12 24.67
C GLU A 191 -30.52 -42.45 25.03
N PRO A 192 -31.28 -43.14 24.17
CA PRO A 192 -32.65 -43.52 24.48
C PRO A 192 -32.64 -44.68 25.48
N ALA A 193 -32.93 -44.37 26.74
CA ALA A 193 -33.25 -45.34 27.77
C ALA A 193 -34.64 -45.92 27.50
N ASP A 194 -34.74 -47.00 26.72
CA ASP A 194 -35.87 -47.93 26.81
C ASP A 194 -35.49 -49.31 26.27
N LYS A 195 -35.03 -50.20 27.15
CA LYS A 195 -34.98 -51.64 26.88
C LYS A 195 -35.84 -52.34 27.95
N PRO A 196 -36.97 -52.97 27.57
CA PRO A 196 -37.81 -53.69 28.52
C PRO A 196 -37.09 -54.95 29.05
N PRO A 197 -37.38 -55.38 30.29
CA PRO A 197 -36.83 -56.61 30.86
C PRO A 197 -37.42 -57.85 30.18
N GLU A 198 -36.55 -58.78 29.76
CA GLU A 198 -36.91 -60.12 29.29
C GLU A 198 -37.44 -60.97 30.44
N GLU A 199 -38.59 -61.61 30.19
CA GLU A 199 -39.29 -62.53 31.09
C GLU A 199 -38.68 -63.94 31.01
N PRO A 200 -38.43 -64.65 32.13
CA PRO A 200 -37.84 -65.99 32.09
C PRO A 200 -38.89 -67.06 31.75
N GLN A 201 -38.71 -67.74 30.61
CA GLN A 201 -39.42 -68.97 30.29
C GLN A 201 -38.79 -70.15 31.05
N ASN A 202 -39.56 -70.71 31.99
CA ASN A 202 -39.32 -72.02 32.59
C ASN A 202 -40.07 -73.08 31.77
N GLU A 203 -39.33 -74.07 31.24
CA GLU A 203 -39.82 -75.44 30.99
C GLU A 203 -38.66 -76.42 31.26
#